data_AF-A0A0D2KD86-F1
#
_entry.id   AF-A0A0D2KD86-F1
#
_cell.length_a   1.000
_cell.length_b   1.000
_cell.length_c   1.000
_cell.angle_alpha   90.00
_cell.angle_beta   90.00
_cell.angle_gamma   90.00
#
_symmetry.space_group_name_H-M   'P 1'
#
loop_
_entity.id
_entity.type
_entity.pdbx_description
1 polymer ?
#
loop_
_entity_poly.entity_id
_entity_poly.type
_entity_poly.pdbx_seq_one_letter_code
_entity_poly.pdbx_strand_id
1 'polypeptide(L)'
;MESQVDKKIEPGMKKRLQHLKGWRGINNPWMAEGDDGEDYLYINLLTNPERYTGYKGEHAHRIWKAIYDTIDCAAREAGQCTEARVFQRLVSGMHTSISTHLTAYWLLDEDKGVWGPNMAEF
;
A
#
# COMPACT_ATOMS: atom_id res chain seq x y z
N MET A 1 -13.15 4.24 -11.34
CA MET A 1 -11.96 4.79 -12.01
C MET A 1 -10.78 4.29 -11.19
N GLU A 2 -10.04 3.30 -11.67
CA GLU A 2 -8.88 2.77 -10.94
C GLU A 2 -7.75 3.80 -10.96
N SER A 3 -7.08 3.97 -9.82
CA SER A 3 -5.87 4.78 -9.74
C SER A 3 -4.79 4.14 -10.62
N GLN A 4 -4.48 4.77 -11.75
CA GLN A 4 -3.47 4.25 -12.67
C GLN A 4 -2.07 4.47 -12.08
N VAL A 5 -1.40 3.37 -11.74
CA VAL A 5 0.01 3.37 -11.33
C VAL A 5 0.88 3.68 -12.55
N ASP A 6 1.77 4.66 -12.44
CA ASP A 6 2.81 4.90 -13.43
C ASP A 6 3.86 3.79 -13.37
N LYS A 7 3.87 2.97 -14.42
CA LYS A 7 4.74 1.81 -14.61
C LYS A 7 6.05 2.16 -15.35
N LYS A 8 6.29 3.44 -15.67
CA LYS A 8 7.48 3.86 -16.40
C LYS A 8 8.71 3.79 -15.50
N ILE A 9 9.78 3.22 -16.04
CA ILE A 9 11.09 3.20 -15.42
C ILE A 9 12.11 3.60 -16.48
N GLU A 10 13.07 4.42 -16.08
CA GLU A 10 14.22 4.76 -16.91
C GLU A 10 14.91 3.49 -17.45
N PRO A 11 15.14 3.37 -18.78
CA PRO A 11 15.69 2.17 -19.39
C PRO A 11 17.02 1.72 -18.77
N GLY A 12 17.86 2.68 -18.37
CA GLY A 12 19.13 2.42 -17.67
C GLY A 12 18.93 1.90 -16.24
N MET A 13 17.88 2.35 -15.54
CA MET A 13 17.56 1.89 -14.19
C MET A 13 17.04 0.46 -14.21
N LYS A 14 16.16 0.10 -15.15
CA LYS A 14 15.65 -1.28 -15.30
C LYS A 14 16.79 -2.28 -15.47
N LYS A 15 17.78 -1.94 -16.31
CA LYS A 15 19.00 -2.75 -16.47
C LYS A 15 19.79 -2.87 -15.17
N ARG A 16 19.97 -1.77 -14.43
CA ARG A 16 20.68 -1.80 -13.13
C ARG A 16 19.97 -2.65 -12.09
N LEU A 17 18.65 -2.50 -11.95
CA LEU A 17 17.83 -3.26 -10.99
C LEU A 17 17.90 -4.77 -11.25
N GLN A 18 17.90 -5.14 -12.53
CA GLN A 18 18.15 -6.50 -12.97
C GLN A 18 19.57 -6.97 -12.58
N HIS A 19 20.60 -6.13 -12.66
CA HIS A 19 21.98 -6.55 -12.38
C HIS A 19 22.45 -6.25 -10.95
N LEU A 20 21.53 -5.91 -10.03
CA LEU A 20 21.84 -5.73 -8.61
C LEU A 20 22.30 -7.06 -8.00
N LYS A 21 23.60 -7.16 -7.67
CA LYS A 21 24.17 -8.31 -6.96
C LYS A 21 23.47 -8.48 -5.60
N GLY A 22 22.97 -9.69 -5.34
CA GLY A 22 22.25 -10.03 -4.10
C GLY A 22 20.74 -9.75 -4.12
N TRP A 23 20.23 -9.04 -5.13
CA TRP A 23 18.81 -8.75 -5.28
C TRP A 23 18.08 -9.74 -6.19
N ARG A 24 18.81 -10.41 -7.10
CA ARG A 24 18.32 -11.57 -7.86
C ARG A 24 18.99 -12.87 -7.40
N GLY A 25 18.18 -13.81 -6.92
CA GLY A 25 18.35 -15.26 -7.11
C GLY A 25 19.44 -16.03 -6.37
N ILE A 26 20.35 -15.40 -5.61
CA ILE A 26 21.37 -16.21 -4.88
C ILE A 26 21.16 -16.20 -3.36
N ASN A 27 20.45 -15.23 -2.78
CA ASN A 27 20.21 -15.14 -1.33
C ASN A 27 18.90 -14.43 -0.95
N ASN A 28 17.86 -14.45 -1.79
CA ASN A 28 16.54 -13.96 -1.38
C ASN A 28 15.53 -15.12 -1.31
N PRO A 29 15.41 -15.80 -0.15
CA PRO A 29 14.48 -16.91 0.05
C PRO A 29 13.01 -16.54 -0.15
N TRP A 30 12.70 -15.24 -0.21
CA TRP A 30 11.34 -14.68 -0.26
C TRP A 30 10.91 -14.26 -1.66
N MET A 31 11.83 -14.29 -2.63
CA MET A 31 11.47 -14.14 -4.04
C MET A 31 11.36 -15.56 -4.59
N ALA A 32 10.13 -16.00 -4.86
CA ALA A 32 9.94 -17.19 -5.67
C ALA A 32 10.74 -16.97 -6.95
N GLU A 33 11.71 -17.85 -7.23
CA GLU A 33 12.31 -17.91 -8.56
C GLU A 33 11.18 -18.32 -9.49
N GLY A 34 10.53 -17.31 -10.09
CA GLY A 34 9.33 -17.50 -10.87
C GLY A 34 9.63 -18.35 -12.10
N ASP A 35 8.96 -19.48 -12.18
CA ASP A 35 8.64 -20.17 -13.43
C ASP A 35 7.77 -19.20 -14.26
N ASP A 36 8.40 -18.52 -15.22
CA ASP A 36 7.92 -17.85 -16.44
C ASP A 36 6.59 -17.05 -16.47
N GLY A 37 5.86 -16.91 -15.36
CA GLY A 37 4.44 -16.53 -15.35
C GLY A 37 3.97 -15.63 -14.21
N GLU A 38 4.85 -15.15 -13.31
CA GLU A 38 4.49 -14.16 -12.30
C GLU A 38 5.05 -12.75 -12.62
N ASP A 39 4.16 -11.83 -12.99
CA ASP A 39 4.46 -10.45 -13.41
C ASP A 39 4.76 -9.53 -12.22
N TYR A 40 5.98 -9.59 -11.66
CA TYR A 40 6.47 -8.53 -10.78
C TYR A 40 7.11 -7.39 -11.58
N LEU A 41 6.77 -6.16 -11.22
CA LEU A 41 7.30 -4.97 -11.87
C LEU A 41 7.91 -4.02 -10.83
N TYR A 42 9.09 -3.51 -11.13
CA TYR A 42 9.67 -2.41 -10.37
C TYR A 42 8.85 -1.13 -10.60
N ILE A 43 8.50 -0.41 -9.54
CA ILE A 43 7.75 0.85 -9.64
C ILE A 43 8.57 1.95 -8.99
N ASN A 44 8.60 3.13 -9.61
CA ASN A 44 9.20 4.30 -8.99
C ASN A 44 8.18 4.95 -8.04
N LEU A 45 8.46 4.95 -6.74
CA LEU A 45 7.58 5.55 -5.73
C LEU A 45 7.55 7.08 -5.81
N LEU A 46 8.60 7.71 -6.34
CA LEU A 46 8.64 9.18 -6.49
C LEU A 46 7.63 9.66 -7.54
N THR A 47 7.35 8.85 -8.56
CA THR A 47 6.32 9.15 -9.56
C THR A 47 4.93 8.67 -9.14
N ASN A 48 4.84 7.88 -8.07
CA ASN A 48 3.61 7.29 -7.55
C ASN A 48 3.46 7.65 -6.06
N PRO A 49 3.33 8.95 -5.72
CA PRO A 49 3.12 9.35 -4.33
C PRO A 49 1.75 8.87 -3.82
N GLU A 50 1.69 8.53 -2.53
CA GLU A 50 0.42 8.29 -1.85
C GLU A 50 -0.38 9.58 -1.76
N ARG A 51 -1.59 9.59 -2.33
CA ARG A 51 -2.51 10.75 -2.37
C ARG A 51 -3.95 10.29 -2.61
N TYR A 52 -4.91 11.21 -2.50
CA TYR A 52 -6.31 10.89 -2.77
C TYR A 52 -6.51 10.27 -4.16
N THR A 53 -7.10 9.07 -4.19
CA THR A 53 -7.36 8.29 -5.42
C THR A 53 -8.84 8.17 -5.78
N GLY A 54 -9.73 8.67 -4.92
CA GLY A 54 -11.17 8.43 -5.04
C GLY A 54 -11.62 7.02 -4.62
N TYR A 55 -10.71 6.18 -4.12
CA TYR A 55 -11.07 4.85 -3.60
C TYR A 55 -11.84 4.96 -2.28
N LYS A 56 -13.14 4.64 -2.31
CA LYS A 56 -14.07 4.77 -1.17
C LYS A 56 -15.26 3.80 -1.30
N GLY A 57 -16.13 3.80 -0.29
CA GLY A 57 -17.39 3.04 -0.30
C GLY A 57 -17.21 1.57 0.06
N GLU A 58 -18.16 0.72 -0.37
CA GLU A 58 -18.25 -0.68 0.06
C GLU A 58 -16.99 -1.49 -0.24
N HIS A 59 -16.35 -1.24 -1.39
CA HIS A 59 -15.11 -1.93 -1.75
C HIS A 59 -13.99 -1.66 -0.74
N ALA A 60 -13.77 -0.39 -0.38
CA ALA A 60 -12.76 -0.02 0.61
C ALA A 60 -13.09 -0.60 1.99
N HIS A 61 -14.36 -0.51 2.40
CA HIS A 61 -14.82 -1.07 3.68
C HIS A 61 -14.62 -2.59 3.76
N ARG A 62 -14.85 -3.31 2.66
CA ARG A 62 -14.66 -4.77 2.60
C ARG A 62 -13.20 -5.16 2.82
N ILE A 63 -12.26 -4.44 2.21
CA ILE A 63 -10.83 -4.70 2.40
C ILE A 63 -10.42 -4.41 3.84
N TRP A 64 -10.79 -3.26 4.39
CA TRP A 64 -10.49 -2.95 5.79
C TRP A 64 -11.12 -3.95 6.75
N LYS A 65 -12.37 -4.34 6.52
CA LYS A 65 -13.04 -5.37 7.30
C LYS A 65 -12.26 -6.69 7.25
N ALA A 66 -11.85 -7.15 6.08
CA ALA A 66 -11.05 -8.38 5.96
C ALA A 66 -9.72 -8.29 6.73
N ILE A 67 -9.04 -7.13 6.71
CA ILE A 67 -7.80 -6.92 7.47
C ILE A 67 -8.10 -6.98 8.98
N TYR A 68 -9.09 -6.24 9.47
CA TYR A 68 -9.41 -6.21 10.90
C TYR A 68 -9.99 -7.54 11.42
N ASP A 69 -10.76 -8.26 10.60
CA ASP A 69 -11.32 -9.56 10.97
C ASP A 69 -10.22 -10.63 11.11
N THR A 70 -9.03 -10.45 10.51
CA THR A 70 -7.89 -11.35 10.77
C THR A 70 -7.32 -11.23 12.19
N ILE A 71 -7.68 -10.15 12.90
CA ILE A 71 -7.22 -9.81 14.24
C ILE A 71 -8.24 -10.32 15.27
N ASP A 72 -8.74 -11.54 15.10
CA ASP A 72 -9.75 -12.10 15.99
C ASP A 72 -9.13 -12.77 17.22
N CYS A 73 -9.65 -12.38 18.38
CA CYS A 73 -9.33 -12.95 19.69
C CYS A 73 -10.33 -14.03 20.12
N ALA A 74 -11.49 -14.15 19.46
CA ALA A 74 -12.63 -14.94 19.95
C ALA A 74 -12.35 -16.44 20.09
N ALA A 75 -11.34 -16.97 19.40
CA ALA A 75 -10.95 -18.37 19.42
C ALA A 75 -9.66 -18.68 20.22
N ARG A 76 -9.06 -17.67 20.89
CA ARG A 76 -7.66 -17.74 21.34
C ARG A 76 -7.51 -17.51 22.85
N GLU A 77 -6.64 -18.29 23.50
CA GLU A 77 -6.39 -18.22 24.95
C GLU A 77 -6.02 -16.79 25.40
N ALA A 78 -6.38 -16.42 26.63
CA ALA A 78 -6.30 -15.05 27.16
C ALA A 78 -4.93 -14.36 27.02
N GLY A 79 -3.83 -15.12 26.88
CA GLY A 79 -2.49 -14.61 26.62
C GLY A 79 -2.23 -14.15 25.18
N GLN A 80 -3.00 -14.61 24.19
CA GLN A 80 -2.84 -14.26 22.76
C GLN A 80 -3.59 -12.97 22.37
N CYS A 81 -4.47 -12.49 23.26
CA CYS A 81 -5.23 -11.25 23.05
C CYS A 81 -4.37 -9.99 23.21
N THR A 82 -3.23 -10.09 23.90
CA THR A 82 -2.31 -8.95 24.04
C THR A 82 -1.65 -8.58 22.72
N GLU A 83 -1.23 -9.57 21.94
CA GLU A 83 -0.64 -9.45 20.62
C GLU A 83 -1.67 -8.93 19.63
N ALA A 84 -2.91 -9.44 19.70
CA ALA A 84 -4.01 -8.92 18.89
C ALA A 84 -4.28 -7.43 19.19
N ARG A 85 -4.23 -7.00 20.45
CA ARG A 85 -4.32 -5.58 20.80
C ARG A 85 -3.16 -4.76 20.24
N VAL A 86 -1.94 -5.28 20.25
CA VAL A 86 -0.78 -4.62 19.63
C VAL A 86 -0.97 -4.53 18.12
N PHE A 87 -1.36 -5.62 17.46
CA PHE A 87 -1.58 -5.66 16.03
C PHE A 87 -2.73 -4.74 15.60
N GLN A 88 -3.83 -4.70 16.37
CA GLN A 88 -4.92 -3.76 16.14
C GLN A 88 -4.47 -2.30 16.23
N ARG A 89 -3.57 -1.97 17.17
CA ARG A 89 -2.98 -0.62 17.24
C ARG A 89 -2.09 -0.31 16.04
N LEU A 90 -1.31 -1.28 15.56
CA LEU A 90 -0.48 -1.12 14.36
C LEU A 90 -1.32 -0.90 13.11
N VAL A 91 -2.34 -1.73 12.89
CA VAL A 91 -3.26 -1.60 11.75
C VAL A 91 -4.08 -0.31 11.84
N SER A 92 -4.52 0.07 13.04
CA SER A 92 -5.18 1.36 13.26
C SER A 92 -4.26 2.53 12.93
N GLY A 93 -3.00 2.50 13.37
CA GLY A 93 -2.01 3.53 13.05
C GLY A 93 -1.73 3.61 11.54
N MET A 94 -1.63 2.47 10.87
CA MET A 94 -1.49 2.40 9.41
C MET A 94 -2.72 3.00 8.71
N HIS A 95 -3.93 2.62 9.11
CA HIS A 95 -5.17 3.17 8.55
C HIS A 95 -5.24 4.68 8.74
N THR A 96 -4.91 5.19 9.93
CA THR A 96 -4.84 6.62 10.21
C THR A 96 -3.77 7.33 9.37
N SER A 97 -2.58 6.71 9.18
CA SER A 97 -1.51 7.27 8.35
C SER A 97 -1.96 7.44 6.90
N ILE A 98 -2.60 6.41 6.34
CA ILE A 98 -3.15 6.46 4.98
C ILE A 98 -4.18 7.57 4.90
N SER A 99 -5.21 7.56 5.75
CA SER A 99 -6.27 8.59 5.73
C SER A 99 -5.72 10.01 5.88
N THR A 100 -4.72 10.22 6.75
CA THR A 100 -4.05 11.52 6.92
C THR A 100 -3.31 11.95 5.66
N HIS A 101 -2.62 11.04 4.97
CA HIS A 101 -1.99 11.36 3.68
C HIS A 101 -3.03 11.72 2.61
N LEU A 102 -4.16 11.01 2.57
CA LEU A 102 -5.22 11.30 1.60
C LEU A 102 -5.83 12.69 1.83
N THR A 103 -6.07 13.08 3.09
CA THR A 103 -6.65 14.39 3.43
C THR A 103 -5.66 15.53 3.27
N ALA A 104 -4.36 15.29 3.50
CA ALA A 104 -3.30 16.26 3.23
C ALA A 104 -3.06 16.49 1.73
N TYR A 105 -3.21 15.44 0.91
CA TYR A 105 -3.05 15.48 -0.55
C TYR A 105 -4.36 15.14 -1.25
N TRP A 106 -5.35 15.98 -1.02
CA TRP A 106 -6.67 15.87 -1.63
C TRP A 106 -6.72 16.59 -2.98
N LEU A 107 -7.55 16.09 -3.90
CA LEU A 107 -7.82 16.75 -5.19
C LEU A 107 -8.91 17.81 -4.98
N LEU A 108 -8.51 19.07 -4.85
CA LEU A 108 -9.42 20.19 -4.56
C LEU A 108 -10.21 20.65 -5.78
N ASP A 109 -9.57 20.61 -6.94
CA ASP A 109 -10.15 21.01 -8.23
C ASP A 109 -9.72 19.97 -9.27
N GLU A 110 -10.66 19.14 -9.72
CA GLU A 110 -10.41 18.06 -10.70
C GLU A 110 -10.05 18.62 -12.08
N ASP A 111 -10.67 19.73 -12.49
CA ASP A 111 -10.47 20.34 -13.81
C ASP A 111 -9.10 21.02 -13.91
N LYS A 112 -8.64 21.63 -12.81
CA LYS A 112 -7.33 22.31 -12.75
C LYS A 112 -6.21 21.41 -12.23
N GLY A 113 -6.52 20.21 -11.75
CA GLY A 113 -5.55 19.28 -11.17
C GLY A 113 -4.85 19.85 -9.93
N VAL A 114 -5.55 20.66 -9.13
CA VAL A 114 -4.97 21.32 -7.95
C VAL A 114 -5.06 20.39 -6.75
N TRP A 115 -3.91 20.09 -6.16
CA TRP A 115 -3.77 19.24 -4.98
C TRP A 115 -3.51 20.08 -3.73
N GLY A 116 -4.11 19.71 -2.61
CA GLY A 116 -3.88 20.38 -1.34
C GLY A 116 -4.64 19.76 -0.18
N PRO A 117 -4.49 20.33 1.03
CA PRO A 117 -5.14 19.81 2.23
C PRO A 117 -6.65 20.10 2.21
N ASN A 118 -7.45 19.09 2.52
CA ASN A 118 -8.90 19.22 2.71
C ASN A 118 -9.25 19.11 4.20
N MET A 119 -9.49 20.26 4.83
CA MET A 119 -9.81 20.36 6.25
C MET A 119 -11.21 19.81 6.61
N ALA A 120 -12.11 19.64 5.64
CA ALA A 120 -13.43 19.07 5.91
C ALA A 120 -13.40 17.53 6.01
N GLU A 121 -12.40 16.91 5.40
CA GLU A 121 -12.20 15.45 5.39
C GLU A 121 -11.14 14.99 6.41
N PHE A 122 -10.42 15.95 7.02
CA PHE A 122 -9.42 15.70 8.08
C PHE A 122 -10.10 15.44 9.43
#